data_AF-A0A3A3A4V6-F1
#
_entry.id   AF-A0A3A3A4V6-F1
#
_cell.length_a   1.000
_cell.length_b   1.000
_cell.length_c   1.000
_cell.angle_alpha   90.00
_cell.angle_beta   90.00
_cell.angle_gamma   90.00
#
_symmetry.space_group_name_H-M   'P 1'
#
loop_
_entity.id
_entity.type
_entity.pdbx_description
1 polymer ?
#
loop_
_entity_poly.entity_id
_entity_poly.type
_entity_poly.pdbx_seq_one_letter_code
_entity_poly.pdbx_strand_id
1 'polypeptide(L)'
;MAWCKLQLEYAANQLTPTKALPRTTTDITTASEGYWGPKCCNENTFGNIDKHSFTVDKETTHKILGVANNAFETQPVEVMLAALLHAFTIVFADRSTPTIFTEGHGREPWDNGINLTRTVGWFTSMYPITVSLQSKQTLIEVLRRTKDARRQVPANGWAYFTSRYLNPQGRQTFAQRGPMEVLFNYLGLYQQFEGPNAFLKWDQSLPTAADVTDEMPRFALIDVSSYVIDNCLHFWFYMNRHMNHLEALDQWVEQCEISLREAAAILPTLDPAYTLSDFPLSSLTYEKFDEFLRCNQLRYGDLEDIYPCSPLQEGILVSQAKNPDQYWTRYIWDVVTEKTQQGIDTDRLARAWQQVVNRHATLRTVFASLSADAFVDQVVLRHVTAAVRTETRTENSPSESGTSLGRTTLGRTQPPNELLIWRIGEDRVQCKLLINHALIDAASIQILKRDFILAYDRELSTEQAPPYREYIAYLQGKDLEPD
;
A
#
# COMPACT_ATOMS: atom_id res chain seq x y z
N MET A 1 -23.05 -21.78 15.22
CA MET A 1 -22.98 -20.47 15.91
C MET A 1 -23.51 -19.37 15.00
N ALA A 2 -23.98 -18.23 15.53
CA ALA A 2 -24.54 -17.13 14.73
C ALA A 2 -23.55 -16.57 13.70
N TRP A 3 -22.29 -16.41 14.09
CA TRP A 3 -21.20 -15.95 13.21
C TRP A 3 -21.04 -16.82 11.95
N CYS A 4 -21.03 -18.16 12.10
CA CYS A 4 -20.91 -19.07 10.94
C CYS A 4 -22.07 -18.92 9.95
N LYS A 5 -23.29 -18.65 10.43
CA LYS A 5 -24.47 -18.43 9.57
C LYS A 5 -24.34 -17.10 8.81
N LEU A 6 -23.94 -16.04 9.51
CA LEU A 6 -23.69 -14.73 8.90
C LEU A 6 -22.61 -14.84 7.82
N GLN A 7 -21.50 -15.54 8.09
CA GLN A 7 -20.45 -15.76 7.11
C GLN A 7 -20.94 -16.52 5.87
N LEU A 8 -21.73 -17.59 6.04
CA LEU A 8 -22.30 -18.36 4.93
C LEU A 8 -23.14 -17.47 4.00
N GLU A 9 -24.03 -16.66 4.57
CA GLU A 9 -24.92 -15.75 3.84
C GLU A 9 -24.15 -14.63 3.15
N TYR A 10 -23.19 -14.02 3.85
CA TYR A 10 -22.36 -12.95 3.31
C TYR A 10 -21.46 -13.47 2.17
N ALA A 11 -20.77 -14.59 2.39
CA ALA A 11 -19.83 -15.15 1.42
C ALA A 11 -20.50 -15.53 0.11
N ALA A 12 -21.71 -16.09 0.15
CA ALA A 12 -22.45 -16.48 -1.04
C ALA A 12 -22.74 -15.30 -1.98
N ASN A 13 -22.93 -14.10 -1.43
CA ASN A 13 -23.39 -12.93 -2.19
C ASN A 13 -22.30 -11.88 -2.43
N GLN A 14 -21.35 -11.72 -1.50
CA GLN A 14 -20.42 -10.58 -1.49
C GLN A 14 -18.96 -10.97 -1.76
N LEU A 15 -18.57 -12.24 -1.54
CA LEU A 15 -17.20 -12.71 -1.68
C LEU A 15 -16.99 -13.53 -2.96
N THR A 16 -17.25 -12.94 -4.12
CA THR A 16 -16.86 -13.54 -5.40
C THR A 16 -15.33 -13.71 -5.46
N PRO A 17 -14.79 -14.67 -6.22
CA PRO A 17 -13.34 -14.90 -6.28
C PRO A 17 -12.52 -13.64 -6.59
N THR A 18 -13.01 -12.81 -7.53
CA THR A 18 -12.36 -11.56 -7.94
C THR A 18 -12.33 -10.50 -6.85
N LYS A 19 -13.34 -10.45 -5.97
CA LYS A 19 -13.36 -9.55 -4.81
C LYS A 19 -12.54 -10.10 -3.64
N ALA A 20 -12.57 -11.42 -3.47
CA ALA A 20 -11.92 -12.10 -2.35
C ALA A 20 -10.39 -12.13 -2.47
N LEU A 21 -9.87 -12.15 -3.69
CA LEU A 21 -8.44 -12.12 -3.98
C LEU A 21 -8.17 -11.46 -5.35
N PRO A 22 -8.24 -10.13 -5.44
CA PRO A 22 -8.02 -9.41 -6.70
C PRO A 22 -6.56 -9.54 -7.15
N ARG A 23 -6.37 -9.86 -8.44
CA ARG A 23 -5.07 -9.94 -9.17
C ARG A 23 -4.18 -11.18 -8.97
N THR A 24 -4.35 -11.98 -7.93
CA THR A 24 -3.44 -13.13 -7.64
C THR A 24 -4.03 -14.52 -7.93
N THR A 25 -5.22 -14.63 -8.51
CA THR A 25 -5.90 -15.92 -8.69
C THR A 25 -5.20 -16.90 -9.65
N THR A 26 -4.32 -16.45 -10.54
CA THR A 26 -3.64 -17.31 -11.53
C THR A 26 -2.28 -17.85 -11.08
N ASP A 27 -1.70 -17.33 -10.00
CA ASP A 27 -0.29 -17.61 -9.63
C ASP A 27 -0.14 -18.31 -8.26
N ILE A 28 -1.24 -18.78 -7.66
CA ILE A 28 -1.17 -19.58 -6.43
C ILE A 28 -0.52 -20.92 -6.75
N THR A 29 0.74 -21.07 -6.34
CA THR A 29 1.49 -22.33 -6.48
C THR A 29 1.21 -23.25 -5.30
N THR A 30 1.15 -24.56 -5.58
CA THR A 30 1.06 -25.62 -4.58
C THR A 30 2.34 -26.45 -4.62
N ALA A 31 2.50 -27.35 -3.64
CA ALA A 31 3.63 -28.26 -3.61
C ALA A 31 3.76 -29.05 -4.93
N SER A 32 4.95 -29.02 -5.53
CA SER A 32 5.26 -29.78 -6.74
C SER A 32 5.78 -31.17 -6.39
N GLU A 33 5.00 -32.21 -6.71
CA GLU A 33 5.43 -33.61 -6.57
C GLU A 33 6.73 -33.91 -7.32
N GLY A 34 6.94 -33.28 -8.48
CA GLY A 34 8.14 -33.45 -9.29
C GLY A 34 9.39 -32.88 -8.63
N TYR A 35 9.24 -31.89 -7.76
CA TYR A 35 10.35 -31.27 -7.04
C TYR A 35 10.59 -31.92 -5.68
N TRP A 36 9.56 -31.93 -4.82
CA TRP A 36 9.67 -32.44 -3.45
C TRP A 36 9.61 -33.96 -3.33
N GLY A 37 9.21 -34.65 -4.40
CA GLY A 37 9.06 -36.09 -4.44
C GLY A 37 7.61 -36.55 -4.17
N PRO A 38 7.16 -37.64 -4.81
CA PRO A 38 5.77 -38.10 -4.70
C PRO A 38 5.42 -38.66 -3.32
N LYS A 39 6.43 -39.12 -2.56
CA LYS A 39 6.23 -39.72 -1.24
C LYS A 39 5.80 -38.67 -0.21
N CYS A 40 6.37 -37.47 -0.23
CA CYS A 40 6.02 -36.43 0.74
C CYS A 40 4.57 -35.92 0.54
N CYS A 41 4.05 -35.92 -0.69
CA CYS A 41 2.69 -35.46 -0.97
C CYS A 41 1.62 -36.48 -0.53
N ASN A 42 1.93 -37.78 -0.59
CA ASN A 42 1.02 -38.86 -0.19
C ASN A 42 1.12 -39.20 1.32
N GLU A 43 2.30 -39.04 1.91
CA GLU A 43 2.57 -39.34 3.33
C GLU A 43 2.78 -38.08 4.16
N ASN A 44 1.99 -37.03 3.89
CA ASN A 44 2.04 -35.76 4.62
C ASN A 44 1.26 -35.83 5.94
N THR A 45 1.85 -36.46 6.96
CA THR A 45 1.23 -36.63 8.28
C THR A 45 2.11 -36.11 9.42
N PHE A 46 1.54 -35.97 10.62
CA PHE A 46 2.27 -35.51 11.80
C PHE A 46 3.38 -36.47 12.26
N GLY A 47 3.25 -37.77 12.03
CA GLY A 47 4.29 -38.76 12.35
C GLY A 47 5.55 -38.69 11.48
N ASN A 48 5.46 -38.02 10.32
CA ASN A 48 6.53 -37.87 9.33
C ASN A 48 7.20 -36.49 9.39
N ILE A 49 7.17 -35.83 10.54
CA ILE A 49 7.79 -34.52 10.74
C ILE A 49 9.26 -34.66 11.14
N ASP A 50 10.12 -33.92 10.46
CA ASP A 50 11.43 -33.54 10.97
C ASP A 50 11.42 -32.05 11.36
N LYS A 51 12.12 -31.72 12.46
CA LYS A 51 12.05 -30.43 13.13
C LYS A 51 13.40 -29.72 13.06
N HIS A 52 13.39 -28.49 12.57
CA HIS A 52 14.55 -27.62 12.51
C HIS A 52 14.20 -26.30 13.20
N SER A 53 15.17 -25.65 13.84
CA SER A 53 14.90 -24.42 14.57
C SER A 53 16.14 -23.55 14.73
N PHE A 54 15.91 -22.25 14.82
CA PHE A 54 16.90 -21.30 15.30
C PHE A 54 16.26 -20.26 16.21
N THR A 55 17.10 -19.58 16.99
CA THR A 55 16.71 -18.50 17.89
C THR A 55 17.51 -17.25 17.56
N VAL A 56 16.79 -16.16 17.33
CA VAL A 56 17.37 -14.84 17.11
C VAL A 56 17.61 -14.19 18.47
N ASP A 57 18.77 -13.57 18.67
CA ASP A 57 19.10 -12.90 19.92
C ASP A 57 18.19 -11.68 20.20
N LYS A 58 18.24 -11.19 21.44
CA LYS A 58 17.36 -10.11 21.91
C LYS A 58 17.54 -8.80 21.15
N GLU A 59 18.77 -8.48 20.75
CA GLU A 59 19.05 -7.22 20.07
C GLU A 59 18.47 -7.22 18.66
N THR A 60 18.75 -8.28 17.90
CA THR A 60 18.19 -8.48 16.56
C THR A 60 16.67 -8.58 16.63
N THR A 61 16.11 -9.31 17.61
CA THR A 61 14.66 -9.42 17.81
C THR A 61 14.02 -8.06 18.07
N HIS A 62 14.59 -7.24 18.97
CA HIS A 62 14.08 -5.91 19.28
C HIS A 62 14.07 -4.99 18.05
N LYS A 63 15.10 -5.07 17.21
CA LYS A 63 15.18 -4.31 15.96
C LYS A 63 14.08 -4.73 14.97
N ILE A 64 13.91 -6.05 14.74
CA ILE A 64 12.89 -6.60 13.83
C ILE A 64 11.47 -6.23 14.27
N LEU A 65 11.19 -6.32 15.57
CA LEU A 65 9.87 -5.99 16.14
C LEU A 65 9.63 -4.47 16.27
N GLY A 66 10.66 -3.65 16.05
CA GLY A 66 10.63 -2.20 16.27
C GLY A 66 11.20 -1.44 15.07
N VAL A 67 12.36 -0.81 15.27
CA VAL A 67 12.93 0.20 14.37
C VAL A 67 13.18 -0.25 12.93
N ALA A 68 13.34 -1.56 12.68
CA ALA A 68 13.48 -2.09 11.32
C ALA A 68 12.24 -1.82 10.44
N ASN A 69 11.09 -1.57 11.07
CA ASN A 69 9.83 -1.32 10.35
C ASN A 69 9.69 0.11 9.82
N ASN A 70 10.49 1.06 10.32
CA ASN A 70 10.31 2.49 10.03
C ASN A 70 10.64 2.84 8.57
N ALA A 71 11.60 2.14 7.95
CA ALA A 71 12.08 2.48 6.61
C ALA A 71 11.01 2.35 5.52
N PHE A 72 10.07 1.42 5.67
CA PHE A 72 9.02 1.16 4.70
C PHE A 72 7.64 1.04 5.36
N GLU A 73 7.49 1.52 6.60
CA GLU A 73 6.28 1.36 7.42
C GLU A 73 5.74 -0.08 7.44
N THR A 74 6.62 -1.07 7.59
CA THR A 74 6.23 -2.48 7.58
C THR A 74 5.61 -2.93 8.90
N GLN A 75 5.03 -4.11 8.91
CA GLN A 75 4.76 -4.88 10.12
C GLN A 75 5.87 -5.92 10.33
N PRO A 76 6.19 -6.34 11.57
CA PRO A 76 7.26 -7.31 11.82
C PRO A 76 7.09 -8.61 11.03
N VAL A 77 5.84 -9.05 10.82
CA VAL A 77 5.51 -10.23 10.01
C VAL A 77 5.96 -10.10 8.56
N GLU A 78 5.95 -8.90 7.99
CA GLU A 78 6.40 -8.64 6.62
C GLU A 78 7.92 -8.79 6.51
N VAL A 79 8.67 -8.39 7.55
CA VAL A 79 10.12 -8.62 7.65
C VAL A 79 10.45 -10.11 7.74
N MET A 80 9.68 -10.87 8.54
CA MET A 80 9.85 -12.32 8.69
C MET A 80 9.57 -13.06 7.37
N LEU A 81 8.47 -12.74 6.70
CA LEU A 81 8.13 -13.31 5.40
C LEU A 81 9.17 -12.96 4.34
N ALA A 82 9.67 -11.72 4.33
CA ALA A 82 10.71 -11.29 3.40
C ALA A 82 12.02 -12.05 3.63
N ALA A 83 12.42 -12.29 4.88
CA ALA A 83 13.61 -13.08 5.19
C ALA A 83 13.46 -14.55 4.74
N LEU A 84 12.29 -15.17 4.94
CA LEU A 84 12.00 -16.52 4.44
C LEU A 84 12.11 -16.61 2.91
N LEU A 85 11.50 -15.65 2.20
CA LEU A 85 11.52 -15.59 0.73
C LEU A 85 12.93 -15.29 0.20
N HIS A 86 13.63 -14.33 0.80
CA HIS A 86 15.00 -13.98 0.43
C HIS A 86 15.93 -15.19 0.58
N ALA A 87 15.87 -15.87 1.73
CA ALA A 87 16.63 -17.10 1.95
C ALA A 87 16.28 -18.17 0.91
N PHE A 88 14.99 -18.31 0.56
CA PHE A 88 14.57 -19.28 -0.46
C PHE A 88 15.19 -18.95 -1.83
N THR A 89 15.22 -17.68 -2.24
CA THR A 89 15.82 -17.26 -3.52
C THR A 89 17.32 -17.50 -3.59
N ILE A 90 18.02 -17.50 -2.44
CA ILE A 90 19.47 -17.75 -2.37
C ILE A 90 19.76 -19.25 -2.53
N VAL A 91 19.01 -20.08 -1.81
CA VAL A 91 19.28 -21.53 -1.74
C VAL A 91 18.70 -22.27 -2.95
N PHE A 92 17.45 -21.99 -3.31
CA PHE A 92 16.73 -22.69 -4.38
C PHE A 92 16.78 -21.92 -5.70
N ALA A 93 17.99 -21.73 -6.23
CA ALA A 93 18.23 -20.96 -7.46
C ALA A 93 17.71 -21.65 -8.75
N ASP A 94 17.29 -22.91 -8.66
CA ASP A 94 16.79 -23.73 -9.76
C ASP A 94 15.26 -23.60 -9.97
N ARG A 95 14.57 -22.82 -9.12
CA ARG A 95 13.12 -22.61 -9.22
C ARG A 95 12.66 -21.23 -8.74
N SER A 96 11.41 -20.90 -9.02
CA SER A 96 10.75 -19.72 -8.46
C SER A 96 10.37 -19.93 -6.99
N THR A 97 10.20 -18.82 -6.27
CA THR A 97 9.73 -18.82 -4.89
C THR A 97 8.35 -19.45 -4.75
N PRO A 98 8.09 -20.14 -3.63
CA PRO A 98 6.79 -20.73 -3.36
C PRO A 98 5.79 -19.62 -3.00
N THR A 99 4.50 -19.93 -3.17
CA THR A 99 3.45 -19.19 -2.47
C THR A 99 3.53 -19.52 -1.00
N ILE A 100 3.67 -18.51 -0.14
CA ILE A 100 3.60 -18.70 1.31
C ILE A 100 2.15 -18.52 1.72
N PHE A 101 1.55 -19.56 2.29
CA PHE A 101 0.29 -19.41 2.99
C PHE A 101 0.57 -18.86 4.38
N THR A 102 -0.24 -17.92 4.83
CA THR A 102 -0.11 -17.31 6.15
C THR A 102 -1.39 -17.55 6.94
N GLU A 103 -1.22 -17.80 8.23
CA GLU A 103 -2.33 -17.81 9.18
C GLU A 103 -2.66 -16.38 9.63
N GLY A 104 -3.94 -16.10 9.75
CA GLY A 104 -4.48 -14.87 10.36
C GLY A 104 -5.51 -15.24 11.42
N HIS A 105 -5.84 -14.28 12.29
CA HIS A 105 -6.80 -14.53 13.37
C HIS A 105 -8.25 -14.74 12.86
N GLY A 106 -8.56 -14.31 11.62
CA GLY A 106 -9.86 -14.48 10.95
C GLY A 106 -11.07 -13.83 11.63
N ARG A 107 -10.83 -12.73 12.35
CA ARG A 107 -11.86 -11.93 13.06
C ARG A 107 -12.10 -10.62 12.32
N GLU A 108 -12.64 -10.74 11.12
CA GLU A 108 -12.83 -9.63 10.18
C GLU A 108 -14.33 -9.34 10.00
N PRO A 109 -14.93 -8.48 10.84
CA PRO A 109 -16.31 -8.06 10.67
C PRO A 109 -16.43 -7.11 9.45
N TRP A 110 -17.45 -7.30 8.62
CA TRP A 110 -17.72 -6.41 7.48
C TRP A 110 -18.62 -5.21 7.84
N ASP A 111 -19.16 -5.18 9.06
CA ASP A 111 -19.91 -4.04 9.58
C ASP A 111 -19.73 -3.88 11.10
N ASN A 112 -19.93 -2.66 11.60
CA ASN A 112 -19.75 -2.31 13.02
C ASN A 112 -20.77 -2.98 13.97
N GLY A 113 -21.81 -3.63 13.44
CA GLY A 113 -22.77 -4.40 14.24
C GLY A 113 -22.24 -5.76 14.69
N ILE A 114 -21.12 -6.24 14.13
CA ILE A 114 -20.55 -7.54 14.41
C ILE A 114 -19.36 -7.41 15.37
N ASN A 115 -19.55 -7.83 16.63
CA ASN A 115 -18.48 -7.81 17.63
C ASN A 115 -17.95 -9.22 17.93
N LEU A 116 -16.72 -9.50 17.49
CA LEU A 116 -16.06 -10.80 17.69
C LEU A 116 -15.03 -10.80 18.83
N THR A 117 -14.75 -9.66 19.46
CA THR A 117 -13.60 -9.47 20.38
C THR A 117 -13.55 -10.45 21.55
N ARG A 118 -14.72 -10.86 22.07
CA ARG A 118 -14.85 -11.75 23.24
C ARG A 118 -15.41 -13.13 22.90
N THR A 119 -15.54 -13.46 21.62
CA THR A 119 -16.09 -14.75 21.20
C THR A 119 -15.00 -15.80 21.15
N VAL A 120 -15.14 -16.86 21.94
CA VAL A 120 -14.24 -18.02 21.93
C VAL A 120 -14.66 -18.98 20.82
N GLY A 121 -13.68 -19.45 20.06
CA GLY A 121 -13.87 -20.37 18.94
C GLY A 121 -12.61 -20.42 18.08
N TRP A 122 -12.60 -21.31 17.08
CA TRP A 122 -11.51 -21.38 16.12
C TRP A 122 -11.83 -20.47 14.93
N PHE A 123 -11.18 -19.31 14.87
CA PHE A 123 -11.39 -18.28 13.84
C PHE A 123 -10.29 -18.27 12.77
N THR A 124 -9.19 -19.01 12.97
CA THR A 124 -8.01 -18.97 12.12
C THR A 124 -8.35 -19.10 10.64
N SER A 125 -7.81 -18.18 9.83
CA SER A 125 -7.91 -18.19 8.38
C SER A 125 -6.53 -18.42 7.77
N MET A 126 -6.47 -19.16 6.66
CA MET A 126 -5.24 -19.36 5.88
C MET A 126 -5.37 -18.72 4.50
N TYR A 127 -4.39 -17.93 4.09
CA TYR A 127 -4.46 -17.23 2.80
C TYR A 127 -3.09 -17.14 2.10
N PRO A 128 -3.07 -17.14 0.76
CA PRO A 128 -1.83 -17.12 0.00
C PRO A 128 -1.24 -15.70 -0.06
N ILE A 129 0.08 -15.63 0.04
CA ILE A 129 0.89 -14.49 -0.37
C ILE A 129 1.85 -15.00 -1.44
N THR A 130 1.64 -14.51 -2.67
CA THR A 130 2.51 -14.81 -3.82
C THR A 130 3.32 -13.57 -4.14
N VAL A 131 4.65 -13.71 -4.11
CA VAL A 131 5.58 -12.62 -4.42
C VAL A 131 6.37 -13.01 -5.67
N SER A 132 6.27 -12.19 -6.71
CA SER A 132 7.08 -12.36 -7.92
C SER A 132 8.47 -11.76 -7.69
N LEU A 133 9.45 -12.63 -7.54
CA LEU A 133 10.85 -12.28 -7.30
C LEU A 133 11.72 -12.70 -8.49
N GLN A 134 12.72 -11.87 -8.79
CA GLN A 134 13.75 -12.13 -9.79
C GLN A 134 15.01 -12.66 -9.09
N SER A 135 15.83 -13.43 -9.80
CA SER A 135 17.09 -13.93 -9.25
C SER A 135 18.00 -12.78 -8.82
N LYS A 136 18.67 -12.93 -7.66
CA LYS A 136 19.65 -11.97 -7.11
C LYS A 136 19.06 -10.62 -6.66
N GLN A 137 17.77 -10.56 -6.35
CA GLN A 137 17.21 -9.41 -5.68
C GLN A 137 17.76 -9.28 -4.25
N THR A 138 17.94 -8.03 -3.82
CA THR A 138 18.37 -7.70 -2.47
C THR A 138 17.23 -7.93 -1.47
N LEU A 139 17.57 -8.13 -0.20
CA LEU A 139 16.60 -8.24 0.89
C LEU A 139 15.61 -7.06 0.94
N ILE A 140 16.09 -5.85 0.64
CA ILE A 140 15.25 -4.64 0.60
C ILE A 140 14.19 -4.75 -0.50
N GLU A 141 14.57 -5.18 -1.70
CA GLU A 141 13.63 -5.37 -2.81
C GLU A 141 12.60 -6.47 -2.52
N VAL A 142 13.05 -7.56 -1.89
CA VAL A 142 12.16 -8.65 -1.45
C VAL A 142 11.18 -8.12 -0.38
N LEU A 143 11.64 -7.34 0.58
CA LEU A 143 10.79 -6.76 1.63
C LEU A 143 9.71 -5.84 1.06
N ARG A 144 10.11 -4.89 0.21
CA ARG A 144 9.19 -3.97 -0.49
C ARG A 144 8.06 -4.73 -1.19
N ARG A 145 8.42 -5.76 -1.98
CA ARG A 145 7.46 -6.61 -2.71
C ARG A 145 6.62 -7.49 -1.79
N THR A 146 7.18 -7.96 -0.69
CA THR A 146 6.47 -8.79 0.30
C THR A 146 5.40 -7.98 1.04
N LYS A 147 5.73 -6.75 1.48
CA LYS A 147 4.77 -5.80 2.06
C LYS A 147 3.61 -5.58 1.08
N ASP A 148 3.94 -5.23 -0.16
CA ASP A 148 2.91 -4.93 -1.17
C ASP A 148 2.00 -6.12 -1.46
N ALA A 149 2.59 -7.31 -1.67
CA ALA A 149 1.82 -8.53 -1.91
C ALA A 149 0.90 -8.87 -0.74
N ARG A 150 1.36 -8.70 0.50
CA ARG A 150 0.55 -8.95 1.69
C ARG A 150 -0.58 -7.94 1.83
N ARG A 151 -0.32 -6.64 1.65
CA ARG A 151 -1.32 -5.57 1.80
C ARG A 151 -2.36 -5.53 0.68
N GLN A 152 -2.05 -6.13 -0.47
CA GLN A 152 -3.04 -6.33 -1.53
C GLN A 152 -4.11 -7.37 -1.20
N VAL A 153 -3.89 -8.22 -0.18
CA VAL A 153 -4.88 -9.23 0.23
C VAL A 153 -5.99 -8.57 1.06
N PRO A 154 -7.26 -8.57 0.60
CA PRO A 154 -8.34 -7.92 1.31
C PRO A 154 -8.64 -8.57 2.67
N ALA A 155 -9.02 -7.75 3.65
CA ALA A 155 -9.47 -8.17 4.98
C ALA A 155 -8.54 -9.23 5.61
N ASN A 156 -7.22 -8.98 5.59
CA ASN A 156 -6.19 -9.89 6.13
C ASN A 156 -6.36 -11.36 5.71
N GLY A 157 -6.83 -11.59 4.47
CA GLY A 157 -7.03 -12.92 3.90
C GLY A 157 -8.31 -13.65 4.30
N TRP A 158 -9.12 -13.08 5.20
CA TRP A 158 -10.43 -13.65 5.56
C TRP A 158 -11.35 -13.76 4.34
N ALA A 159 -11.34 -12.75 3.48
CA ALA A 159 -12.18 -12.73 2.28
C ALA A 159 -11.87 -13.92 1.36
N TYR A 160 -10.59 -14.18 1.10
CA TYR A 160 -10.11 -15.34 0.35
C TYR A 160 -10.54 -16.66 1.02
N PHE A 161 -10.20 -16.85 2.29
CA PHE A 161 -10.44 -18.10 3.00
C PHE A 161 -11.94 -18.43 3.04
N THR A 162 -12.76 -17.44 3.36
CA THR A 162 -14.21 -17.60 3.42
C THR A 162 -14.80 -17.88 2.03
N SER A 163 -14.36 -17.17 0.99
CA SER A 163 -14.80 -17.42 -0.39
C SER A 163 -14.46 -18.84 -0.84
N ARG A 164 -13.22 -19.29 -0.59
CA ARG A 164 -12.71 -20.62 -0.93
C ARG A 164 -13.60 -21.76 -0.41
N TYR A 165 -14.18 -21.64 0.79
CA TYR A 165 -15.00 -22.71 1.37
C TYR A 165 -16.51 -22.49 1.22
N LEU A 166 -16.97 -21.24 1.33
CA LEU A 166 -18.40 -20.95 1.47
C LEU A 166 -19.04 -20.42 0.18
N ASN A 167 -18.30 -19.72 -0.67
CA ASN A 167 -18.81 -19.23 -1.95
C ASN A 167 -18.76 -20.35 -3.03
N PRO A 168 -19.85 -20.63 -3.79
CA PRO A 168 -19.84 -21.66 -4.83
C PRO A 168 -18.79 -21.46 -5.93
N GLN A 169 -18.60 -20.22 -6.39
CA GLN A 169 -17.56 -19.89 -7.38
C GLN A 169 -16.18 -19.95 -6.74
N GLY A 170 -16.04 -19.45 -5.50
CA GLY A 170 -14.80 -19.54 -4.72
C GLY A 170 -14.30 -20.97 -4.54
N ARG A 171 -15.20 -21.91 -4.22
CA ARG A 171 -14.87 -23.35 -4.14
C ARG A 171 -14.30 -23.91 -5.43
N GLN A 172 -14.79 -23.47 -6.58
CA GLN A 172 -14.32 -23.94 -7.89
C GLN A 172 -13.00 -23.26 -8.27
N THR A 173 -12.93 -21.92 -8.17
CA THR A 173 -11.76 -21.13 -8.57
C THR A 173 -10.55 -21.40 -7.67
N PHE A 174 -10.77 -21.54 -6.36
CA PHE A 174 -9.70 -21.76 -5.40
C PHE A 174 -9.48 -23.23 -5.06
N ALA A 175 -10.12 -24.17 -5.77
CA ALA A 175 -9.86 -25.60 -5.54
C ALA A 175 -8.37 -25.91 -5.72
N GLN A 176 -7.68 -26.27 -4.64
CA GLN A 176 -6.29 -26.71 -4.72
C GLN A 176 -6.20 -28.21 -4.97
N ARG A 177 -5.17 -28.60 -5.71
CA ARG A 177 -4.75 -30.00 -5.88
C ARG A 177 -3.47 -30.20 -5.07
N GLY A 178 -3.59 -30.85 -3.91
CA GLY A 178 -2.46 -31.16 -3.03
C GLY A 178 -2.29 -30.20 -1.84
N PRO A 179 -1.32 -30.50 -0.95
CA PRO A 179 -1.03 -29.68 0.22
C PRO A 179 -0.42 -28.33 -0.16
N MET A 180 -0.50 -27.37 0.75
CA MET A 180 0.25 -26.12 0.65
C MET A 180 1.76 -26.43 0.69
N GLU A 181 2.57 -25.65 -0.02
CA GLU A 181 4.02 -25.85 0.00
C GLU A 181 4.63 -25.35 1.31
N VAL A 182 4.37 -24.08 1.63
CA VAL A 182 4.81 -23.43 2.86
C VAL A 182 3.60 -22.80 3.55
N LEU A 183 3.40 -23.12 4.83
CA LEU A 183 2.47 -22.43 5.73
C LEU A 183 3.27 -21.70 6.81
N PHE A 184 3.03 -20.42 6.98
CA PHE A 184 3.68 -19.57 7.96
C PHE A 184 2.67 -19.09 9.01
N ASN A 185 3.01 -19.20 10.28
CA ASN A 185 2.22 -18.70 11.39
C ASN A 185 3.09 -17.86 12.33
N TYR A 186 2.71 -16.60 12.55
CA TYR A 186 3.29 -15.75 13.58
C TYR A 186 2.31 -15.59 14.73
N LEU A 187 2.64 -16.21 15.87
CA LEU A 187 1.74 -16.26 17.02
C LEU A 187 1.76 -14.97 17.87
N GLY A 188 2.60 -13.99 17.52
CA GLY A 188 2.66 -12.70 18.19
C GLY A 188 3.44 -12.69 19.51
N LEU A 189 3.22 -11.63 20.28
CA LEU A 189 3.82 -11.39 21.59
C LEU A 189 2.94 -11.99 22.69
N TYR A 190 3.37 -13.07 23.32
CA TYR A 190 2.69 -13.65 24.49
C TYR A 190 3.12 -13.00 25.81
N GLN A 191 3.26 -11.67 25.84
CA GLN A 191 3.74 -10.92 27.01
C GLN A 191 2.88 -11.11 28.27
N GLN A 192 1.60 -11.47 28.12
CA GLN A 192 0.68 -11.70 29.24
C GLN A 192 1.09 -12.89 30.14
N PHE A 193 1.90 -13.83 29.63
CA PHE A 193 2.33 -15.03 30.37
C PHE A 193 3.79 -14.97 30.86
N GLU A 194 4.51 -13.89 30.55
CA GLU A 194 5.96 -13.76 30.80
C GLU A 194 6.31 -12.91 32.01
N GLY A 195 5.33 -12.22 32.63
CA GLY A 195 5.58 -11.42 33.82
C GLY A 195 6.06 -12.26 35.02
N PRO A 196 6.93 -11.73 35.90
CA PRO A 196 7.37 -12.46 37.10
C PRO A 196 6.20 -12.87 38.01
N ASN A 197 5.08 -12.14 37.94
CA ASN A 197 3.84 -12.39 38.65
C ASN A 197 2.77 -13.12 37.81
N ALA A 198 3.12 -13.64 36.62
CA ALA A 198 2.16 -14.37 35.80
C ALA A 198 1.76 -15.67 36.50
N PHE A 199 0.45 -15.85 36.71
CA PHE A 199 -0.12 -17.05 37.34
C PHE A 199 0.01 -18.28 36.43
N LEU A 200 -0.02 -18.08 35.11
CA LEU A 200 0.19 -19.10 34.08
C LEU A 200 1.48 -18.78 33.34
N LYS A 201 2.37 -19.76 33.21
CA LYS A 201 3.63 -19.68 32.47
C LYS A 201 3.64 -20.72 31.36
N TRP A 202 4.34 -20.41 30.28
CA TRP A 202 4.59 -21.38 29.23
C TRP A 202 5.48 -22.50 29.73
N ASP A 203 5.07 -23.75 29.49
CA ASP A 203 5.93 -24.90 29.68
C ASP A 203 6.85 -25.04 28.47
N GLN A 204 8.10 -24.61 28.62
CA GLN A 204 9.13 -24.70 27.60
C GLN A 204 9.69 -26.13 27.43
N SER A 205 9.32 -27.07 28.32
CA SER A 205 9.83 -28.44 28.32
C SER A 205 9.04 -29.41 27.45
N LEU A 206 7.82 -29.02 27.05
CA LEU A 206 7.03 -29.80 26.12
C LEU A 206 7.47 -29.43 24.69
N PRO A 207 7.97 -30.40 23.88
CA PRO A 207 7.91 -30.20 22.45
C PRO A 207 6.45 -29.84 22.14
N THR A 208 6.20 -28.97 21.16
CA THR A 208 4.90 -28.92 20.48
C THR A 208 4.60 -30.30 19.91
N ALA A 209 4.16 -31.21 20.76
CA ALA A 209 3.35 -32.35 20.44
C ALA A 209 1.99 -31.71 20.26
N ALA A 210 1.65 -31.42 18.99
CA ALA A 210 0.26 -31.21 18.67
C ALA A 210 -0.50 -32.41 19.26
N ASP A 211 -1.60 -32.15 19.95
CA ASP A 211 -2.47 -33.18 20.55
C ASP A 211 -3.24 -33.88 19.41
N VAL A 212 -2.49 -34.53 18.54
CA VAL A 212 -2.91 -35.10 17.26
C VAL A 212 -2.23 -36.44 17.06
N THR A 213 -2.92 -37.33 16.34
CA THR A 213 -2.39 -38.65 16.01
C THR A 213 -1.36 -38.57 14.88
N ASP A 214 -0.40 -39.48 14.85
CA ASP A 214 0.69 -39.51 13.87
C ASP A 214 0.18 -39.66 12.42
N GLU A 215 -1.01 -40.25 12.25
CA GLU A 215 -1.67 -40.46 10.96
C GLU A 215 -2.46 -39.23 10.49
N MET A 216 -2.62 -38.19 11.32
CA MET A 216 -3.38 -37.01 10.94
C MET A 216 -2.69 -36.32 9.74
N PRO A 217 -3.41 -36.07 8.64
CA PRO A 217 -2.85 -35.33 7.51
C PRO A 217 -2.53 -33.88 7.88
N ARG A 218 -1.43 -33.38 7.34
CA ARG A 218 -0.99 -31.98 7.49
C ARG A 218 -1.47 -31.12 6.33
N PHE A 219 -1.68 -29.83 6.60
CA PHE A 219 -2.13 -28.87 5.61
C PHE A 219 -1.02 -28.44 4.63
N ALA A 220 0.23 -28.36 5.10
CA ALA A 220 1.39 -28.00 4.30
C ALA A 220 2.51 -29.04 4.39
N LEU A 221 3.43 -29.05 3.42
CA LEU A 221 4.67 -29.84 3.50
C LEU A 221 5.65 -29.24 4.51
N ILE A 222 5.72 -27.91 4.53
CA ILE A 222 6.58 -27.13 5.43
C ILE A 222 5.69 -26.19 6.25
N ASP A 223 5.61 -26.43 7.56
CA ASP A 223 5.00 -25.49 8.51
C ASP A 223 6.11 -24.69 9.19
N VAL A 224 6.05 -23.36 9.11
CA VAL A 224 6.98 -22.44 9.74
C VAL A 224 6.23 -21.68 10.82
N SER A 225 6.62 -21.88 12.07
CA SER A 225 6.04 -21.18 13.22
C SER A 225 7.04 -20.19 13.80
N SER A 226 6.59 -18.96 14.04
CA SER A 226 7.37 -17.92 14.69
C SER A 226 6.65 -17.37 15.91
N TYR A 227 7.39 -17.21 17.00
CA TYR A 227 6.87 -16.68 18.25
C TYR A 227 7.99 -16.00 19.04
N VAL A 228 7.61 -15.14 19.99
CA VAL A 228 8.56 -14.44 20.87
C VAL A 228 8.45 -15.03 22.26
N ILE A 229 9.58 -15.53 22.77
CA ILE A 229 9.73 -16.00 24.16
C ILE A 229 10.99 -15.38 24.75
N ASP A 230 10.88 -14.83 25.96
CA ASP A 230 12.00 -14.21 26.69
C ASP A 230 12.67 -13.05 25.91
N ASN A 231 11.90 -12.36 25.07
CA ASN A 231 12.33 -11.33 24.12
C ASN A 231 13.27 -11.82 22.99
N CYS A 232 13.31 -13.13 22.74
CA CYS A 232 13.97 -13.71 21.58
C CYS A 232 12.92 -14.22 20.59
N LEU A 233 13.14 -13.98 19.31
CA LEU A 233 12.31 -14.52 18.24
C LEU A 233 12.78 -15.93 17.91
N HIS A 234 11.88 -16.90 18.01
CA HIS A 234 12.13 -18.30 17.69
C HIS A 234 11.45 -18.66 16.38
N PHE A 235 12.15 -19.45 15.56
CA PHE A 235 11.60 -20.02 14.33
C PHE A 235 11.69 -21.53 14.40
N TRP A 236 10.56 -22.19 14.19
CA TRP A 236 10.44 -23.63 14.08
C TRP A 236 9.94 -24.02 12.70
N PHE A 237 10.66 -24.93 12.06
CA PHE A 237 10.31 -25.50 10.76
C PHE A 237 9.96 -26.97 10.97
N TYR A 238 8.74 -27.32 10.61
CA TYR A 238 8.26 -28.70 10.59
C TYR A 238 8.17 -29.12 9.14
N MET A 239 9.05 -30.02 8.72
CA MET A 239 9.18 -30.44 7.34
C MET A 239 8.82 -31.91 7.21
N ASN A 240 8.29 -32.31 6.06
CA ASN A 240 8.06 -33.73 5.80
C ASN A 240 9.41 -34.43 5.54
N ARG A 241 9.75 -35.45 6.34
CA ARG A 241 11.04 -36.17 6.26
C ARG A 241 11.27 -36.95 4.97
N HIS A 242 10.24 -37.11 4.15
CA HIS A 242 10.31 -37.80 2.86
C HIS A 242 10.44 -36.82 1.68
N MET A 243 10.71 -35.54 1.94
CA MET A 243 11.00 -34.55 0.91
C MET A 243 12.38 -34.80 0.28
N ASN A 244 12.49 -34.51 -1.01
CA ASN A 244 13.77 -34.34 -1.68
C ASN A 244 14.46 -33.04 -1.22
N HIS A 245 15.73 -32.87 -1.61
CA HIS A 245 16.51 -31.64 -1.35
C HIS A 245 16.70 -31.30 0.14
N LEU A 246 16.79 -32.32 1.02
CA LEU A 246 16.95 -32.13 2.47
C LEU A 246 18.14 -31.22 2.84
N GLU A 247 19.29 -31.38 2.19
CA GLU A 247 20.46 -30.52 2.42
C GLU A 247 20.18 -29.04 2.08
N ALA A 248 19.42 -28.78 1.01
CA ALA A 248 19.03 -27.41 0.66
C ALA A 248 17.98 -26.85 1.65
N LEU A 249 17.10 -27.69 2.21
CA LEU A 249 16.18 -27.28 3.26
C LEU A 249 16.91 -26.87 4.54
N ASP A 250 17.94 -27.61 4.95
CA ASP A 250 18.81 -27.24 6.07
C ASP A 250 19.50 -25.90 5.82
N GLN A 251 20.09 -25.73 4.63
CA GLN A 251 20.72 -24.47 4.22
C GLN A 251 19.71 -23.31 4.18
N TRP A 252 18.45 -23.56 3.80
CA TRP A 252 17.41 -22.54 3.80
C TRP A 252 17.04 -22.08 5.21
N VAL A 253 16.99 -22.98 6.18
CA VAL A 253 16.77 -22.63 7.60
C VAL A 253 17.91 -21.74 8.11
N GLU A 254 19.16 -22.12 7.87
CA GLU A 254 20.34 -21.32 8.25
C GLU A 254 20.34 -19.95 7.56
N GLN A 255 20.07 -19.92 6.26
CA GLN A 255 20.04 -18.69 5.47
C GLN A 255 18.88 -17.76 5.88
N CYS A 256 17.78 -18.29 6.40
CA CYS A 256 16.68 -17.50 6.96
C CYS A 256 17.14 -16.74 8.21
N GLU A 257 17.90 -17.37 9.11
CA GLU A 257 18.47 -16.68 10.26
C GLU A 257 19.42 -15.55 9.83
N ILE A 258 20.29 -15.83 8.85
CA ILE A 258 21.21 -14.84 8.28
C ILE A 258 20.44 -13.65 7.70
N SER A 259 19.38 -13.91 6.93
CA SER A 259 18.55 -12.87 6.31
C SER A 259 17.82 -12.00 7.34
N LEU A 260 17.38 -12.57 8.47
CA LEU A 260 16.78 -11.82 9.58
C LEU A 260 17.81 -10.91 10.26
N ARG A 261 19.02 -11.41 10.49
CA ARG A 261 20.13 -10.62 11.06
C ARG A 261 20.53 -9.49 10.13
N GLU A 262 20.57 -9.74 8.83
CA GLU A 262 20.80 -8.73 7.80
C GLU A 262 19.70 -7.66 7.80
N ALA A 263 18.42 -8.06 7.87
CA ALA A 263 17.28 -7.14 7.97
C ALA A 263 17.43 -6.20 9.17
N ALA A 264 17.74 -6.75 10.34
CA ALA A 264 17.93 -6.00 11.57
C ALA A 264 19.13 -5.04 11.52
N ALA A 265 20.16 -5.37 10.74
CA ALA A 265 21.34 -4.53 10.57
C ALA A 265 21.09 -3.37 9.59
N ILE A 266 20.47 -3.66 8.44
CA ILE A 266 20.34 -2.70 7.34
C ILE A 266 19.13 -1.78 7.51
N LEU A 267 17.94 -2.33 7.79
CA LEU A 267 16.69 -1.55 7.76
C LEU A 267 16.68 -0.34 8.69
N PRO A 268 17.21 -0.39 9.93
CA PRO A 268 17.25 0.79 10.80
C PRO A 268 18.18 1.91 10.30
N THR A 269 19.04 1.64 9.30
CA THR A 269 19.97 2.63 8.74
C THR A 269 19.42 3.32 7.49
N LEU A 270 18.30 2.84 6.96
CA LEU A 270 17.67 3.40 5.77
C LEU A 270 16.80 4.61 6.12
N ASP A 271 16.81 5.59 5.23
CA ASP A 271 15.80 6.64 5.24
C ASP A 271 14.42 6.06 4.88
N PRO A 272 13.32 6.61 5.43
CA PRO A 272 11.97 6.25 5.04
C PRO A 272 11.77 6.36 3.52
N ALA A 273 11.06 5.40 2.92
CA ALA A 273 10.82 5.31 1.50
C ALA A 273 9.46 4.67 1.19
N TYR A 274 8.90 5.04 0.03
CA TYR A 274 7.60 4.54 -0.41
C TYR A 274 7.69 3.12 -1.01
N THR A 275 6.57 2.44 -0.88
CA THR A 275 6.22 1.16 -1.48
C THR A 275 4.92 1.31 -2.27
N LEU A 276 4.57 0.33 -3.10
CA LEU A 276 3.41 0.46 -3.98
C LEU A 276 2.09 0.42 -3.18
N SER A 277 2.09 -0.26 -2.04
CA SER A 277 0.94 -0.34 -1.12
C SER A 277 0.61 0.98 -0.43
N ASP A 278 1.51 1.98 -0.47
CA ASP A 278 1.21 3.33 0.03
C ASP A 278 0.29 4.10 -0.94
N PHE A 279 0.08 3.59 -2.17
CA PHE A 279 -0.79 4.17 -3.20
C PHE A 279 -1.78 3.12 -3.76
N PRO A 280 -2.74 2.64 -2.95
CA PRO A 280 -3.55 1.44 -3.24
C PRO A 280 -4.52 1.57 -4.42
N LEU A 281 -4.79 2.80 -4.87
CA LEU A 281 -5.65 3.08 -6.03
C LEU A 281 -4.92 2.97 -7.37
N SER A 282 -3.59 2.97 -7.36
CA SER A 282 -2.77 2.94 -8.57
C SER A 282 -2.23 1.54 -8.91
N SER A 283 -1.89 1.32 -10.18
CA SER A 283 -1.27 0.07 -10.70
C SER A 283 0.21 0.31 -11.00
N LEU A 284 0.94 0.80 -10.01
CA LEU A 284 2.35 1.19 -10.13
C LEU A 284 3.27 -0.01 -10.33
N THR A 285 4.42 0.23 -10.97
CA THR A 285 5.56 -0.69 -10.94
C THR A 285 6.76 0.03 -10.34
N TYR A 286 7.64 -0.72 -9.65
CA TYR A 286 8.82 -0.13 -9.02
C TYR A 286 9.74 0.55 -10.02
N GLU A 287 9.86 0.02 -11.24
CA GLU A 287 10.76 0.55 -12.27
C GLU A 287 10.37 1.98 -12.66
N LYS A 288 9.09 2.21 -13.00
CA LYS A 288 8.59 3.54 -13.37
C LYS A 288 8.47 4.47 -12.17
N PHE A 289 8.08 3.93 -11.02
CA PHE A 289 7.86 4.73 -9.81
C PHE A 289 9.18 5.27 -9.24
N ASP A 290 10.19 4.41 -9.07
CA ASP A 290 11.51 4.82 -8.58
C ASP A 290 12.20 5.76 -9.59
N GLU A 291 12.02 5.54 -10.91
CA GLU A 291 12.47 6.48 -11.94
C GLU A 291 11.83 7.86 -11.79
N PHE A 292 10.50 7.91 -11.59
CA PHE A 292 9.78 9.16 -11.40
C PHE A 292 10.26 9.92 -10.16
N LEU A 293 10.39 9.25 -9.01
CA LEU A 293 10.90 9.87 -7.78
C LEU A 293 12.30 10.46 -8.00
N ARG A 294 13.20 9.69 -8.62
CA ARG A 294 14.59 10.11 -8.88
C ARG A 294 14.67 11.28 -9.86
N CYS A 295 14.00 11.21 -11.01
CA CYS A 295 14.03 12.26 -12.03
C CYS A 295 13.45 13.59 -11.54
N ASN A 296 12.52 13.52 -10.58
CA ASN A 296 11.86 14.68 -10.00
C ASN A 296 12.43 15.11 -8.63
N GLN A 297 13.46 14.42 -8.13
CA GLN A 297 14.10 14.67 -6.83
C GLN A 297 13.11 14.66 -5.66
N LEU A 298 12.09 13.81 -5.75
CA LEU A 298 11.07 13.63 -4.72
C LEU A 298 11.56 12.65 -3.65
N ARG A 299 11.27 12.98 -2.40
CA ARG A 299 11.62 12.18 -1.22
C ARG A 299 10.38 11.68 -0.51
N TYR A 300 10.58 10.77 0.42
CA TYR A 300 9.52 10.36 1.34
C TYR A 300 8.97 11.58 2.10
N GLY A 301 7.64 11.65 2.24
CA GLY A 301 6.90 12.81 2.71
C GLY A 301 6.48 13.81 1.63
N ASP A 302 7.08 13.84 0.43
CA ASP A 302 6.73 14.83 -0.60
C ASP A 302 5.42 14.51 -1.35
N LEU A 303 4.94 13.27 -1.27
CA LEU A 303 3.72 12.79 -1.93
C LEU A 303 2.60 12.65 -0.91
N GLU A 304 1.39 12.97 -1.36
CA GLU A 304 0.15 12.74 -0.62
C GLU A 304 -0.56 11.50 -1.13
N ASP A 305 -0.68 11.34 -2.46
CA ASP A 305 -1.37 10.20 -3.06
C ASP A 305 -1.01 10.03 -4.54
N ILE A 306 -1.25 8.84 -5.09
CA ILE A 306 -1.17 8.52 -6.52
C ILE A 306 -2.34 7.63 -6.90
N TYR A 307 -3.08 8.05 -7.93
CA TYR A 307 -4.22 7.30 -8.45
C TYR A 307 -4.48 7.63 -9.92
N PRO A 308 -5.15 6.76 -10.69
CA PRO A 308 -5.38 7.02 -12.10
C PRO A 308 -6.27 8.26 -12.33
N CYS A 309 -6.14 8.86 -13.51
CA CYS A 309 -7.07 9.88 -13.96
C CYS A 309 -8.51 9.33 -14.10
N SER A 310 -9.50 10.18 -13.85
CA SER A 310 -10.88 9.87 -14.26
C SER A 310 -11.00 9.82 -15.79
N PRO A 311 -12.03 9.14 -16.36
CA PRO A 311 -12.22 9.06 -17.81
C PRO A 311 -12.26 10.43 -18.51
N LEU A 312 -12.81 11.45 -17.84
CA LEU A 312 -12.85 12.81 -18.37
C LEU A 312 -11.45 13.45 -18.39
N GLN A 313 -10.68 13.31 -17.30
CA GLN A 313 -9.31 13.81 -17.23
C GLN A 313 -8.42 13.13 -18.27
N GLU A 314 -8.56 11.83 -18.45
CA GLU A 314 -7.84 11.07 -19.48
C GLU A 314 -8.17 11.59 -20.89
N GLY A 315 -9.45 11.80 -21.20
CA GLY A 315 -9.87 12.39 -22.48
C GLY A 315 -9.26 13.77 -22.76
N ILE A 316 -9.18 14.63 -21.73
CA ILE A 316 -8.52 15.94 -21.81
C ILE A 316 -7.03 15.77 -22.12
N LEU A 317 -6.33 14.92 -21.36
CA LEU A 317 -4.88 14.72 -21.48
C LEU A 317 -4.48 14.07 -22.81
N VAL A 318 -5.28 13.12 -23.33
CA VAL A 318 -5.10 12.53 -24.66
C VAL A 318 -5.22 13.60 -25.76
N SER A 319 -6.16 14.53 -25.63
CA SER A 319 -6.29 15.64 -26.58
C SER A 319 -5.09 16.59 -26.50
N GLN A 320 -4.60 16.86 -25.29
CA GLN A 320 -3.41 17.69 -25.07
C GLN A 320 -2.12 17.05 -25.61
N ALA A 321 -2.02 15.71 -25.62
CA ALA A 321 -0.91 15.02 -26.25
C ALA A 321 -0.82 15.30 -27.77
N LYS A 322 -1.95 15.63 -28.43
CA LYS A 322 -1.98 16.05 -29.84
C LYS A 322 -1.76 17.54 -30.02
N ASN A 323 -2.35 18.36 -29.14
CA ASN A 323 -2.18 19.81 -29.15
C ASN A 323 -2.11 20.34 -27.72
N PRO A 324 -0.90 20.66 -27.21
CA PRO A 324 -0.68 21.13 -25.84
C PRO A 324 -1.43 22.42 -25.46
N ASP A 325 -1.94 23.16 -26.45
CA ASP A 325 -2.66 24.42 -26.24
C ASP A 325 -4.14 24.21 -25.86
N GLN A 326 -4.68 23.02 -26.09
CA GLN A 326 -6.08 22.73 -25.79
C GLN A 326 -6.31 22.61 -24.28
N TYR A 327 -7.55 22.84 -23.84
CA TYR A 327 -7.99 22.67 -22.45
C TYR A 327 -7.22 23.49 -21.41
N TRP A 328 -6.62 24.61 -21.84
CA TRP A 328 -6.16 25.66 -20.94
C TRP A 328 -7.26 26.70 -20.77
N THR A 329 -7.75 26.84 -19.54
CA THR A 329 -8.81 27.79 -19.22
C THR A 329 -8.24 29.05 -18.58
N ARG A 330 -8.83 30.19 -18.92
CA ARG A 330 -8.45 31.51 -18.42
C ARG A 330 -9.63 32.14 -17.72
N TYR A 331 -9.46 32.47 -16.44
CA TYR A 331 -10.43 33.23 -15.66
C TYR A 331 -9.80 34.56 -15.32
N ILE A 332 -10.48 35.66 -15.68
CA ILE A 332 -10.03 37.02 -15.41
C ILE A 332 -11.11 37.71 -14.60
N TRP A 333 -10.73 38.35 -13.50
CA TRP A 333 -11.66 39.10 -12.66
C TRP A 333 -10.98 40.32 -12.05
N ASP A 334 -11.75 41.40 -11.92
CA ASP A 334 -11.33 42.57 -11.14
C ASP A 334 -11.52 42.29 -9.64
N VAL A 335 -10.55 42.71 -8.85
CA VAL A 335 -10.64 42.67 -7.39
C VAL A 335 -11.21 44.02 -6.93
N VAL A 336 -12.32 43.97 -6.21
CA VAL A 336 -13.00 45.16 -5.69
C VAL A 336 -13.05 45.07 -4.17
N THR A 337 -12.93 46.21 -3.50
CA THR A 337 -13.05 46.31 -2.04
C THR A 337 -14.03 47.41 -1.70
N GLU A 338 -14.91 47.15 -0.73
CA GLU A 338 -15.79 48.17 -0.15
C GLU A 338 -15.02 49.09 0.81
N LYS A 339 -13.86 48.65 1.31
CA LYS A 339 -12.97 49.39 2.21
C LYS A 339 -12.00 50.24 1.39
N THR A 340 -12.52 51.30 0.77
CA THR A 340 -11.78 52.19 -0.15
C THR A 340 -10.54 52.85 0.47
N GLN A 341 -10.45 52.97 1.80
CA GLN A 341 -9.33 53.62 2.49
C GLN A 341 -8.06 52.75 2.61
N GLN A 342 -8.11 51.44 2.38
CA GLN A 342 -6.96 50.55 2.62
C GLN A 342 -6.25 50.05 1.35
N GLY A 343 -6.76 50.35 0.15
CA GLY A 343 -6.21 49.80 -1.10
C GLY A 343 -6.26 48.26 -1.14
N ILE A 344 -5.89 47.67 -2.27
CA ILE A 344 -5.82 46.21 -2.42
C ILE A 344 -4.36 45.77 -2.22
N ASP A 345 -4.12 44.97 -1.19
CA ASP A 345 -2.82 44.35 -0.90
C ASP A 345 -2.59 43.13 -1.81
N THR A 346 -1.70 43.26 -2.80
CA THR A 346 -1.37 42.21 -3.78
C THR A 346 -0.57 41.06 -3.16
N ASP A 347 0.22 41.31 -2.13
CA ASP A 347 0.99 40.26 -1.47
C ASP A 347 0.07 39.39 -0.61
N ARG A 348 -0.96 40.00 -0.03
CA ARG A 348 -2.04 39.27 0.65
C ARG A 348 -2.85 38.43 -0.33
N LEU A 349 -3.10 38.90 -1.55
CA LEU A 349 -3.70 38.06 -2.61
C LEU A 349 -2.81 36.86 -2.94
N ALA A 350 -1.49 37.06 -3.10
CA ALA A 350 -0.58 35.94 -3.36
C ALA A 350 -0.59 34.90 -2.23
N ARG A 351 -0.54 35.35 -0.97
CA ARG A 351 -0.64 34.46 0.21
C ARG A 351 -1.99 33.76 0.31
N ALA A 352 -3.08 34.45 -0.02
CA ALA A 352 -4.41 33.85 -0.06
C ALA A 352 -4.48 32.71 -1.08
N TRP A 353 -3.88 32.89 -2.27
CA TRP A 353 -3.85 31.84 -3.29
C TRP A 353 -3.04 30.63 -2.82
N GLN A 354 -1.90 30.83 -2.16
CA GLN A 354 -1.14 29.73 -1.56
C GLN A 354 -1.99 28.91 -0.55
N GLN A 355 -2.82 29.57 0.26
CA GLN A 355 -3.72 28.86 1.19
C GLN A 355 -4.77 28.04 0.45
N VAL A 356 -5.33 28.57 -0.65
CA VAL A 356 -6.27 27.82 -1.50
C VAL A 356 -5.57 26.60 -2.13
N VAL A 357 -4.35 26.74 -2.62
CA VAL A 357 -3.54 25.62 -3.15
C VAL A 357 -3.27 24.57 -2.08
N ASN A 358 -2.93 24.98 -0.86
CA ASN A 358 -2.70 24.04 0.25
C ASN A 358 -3.98 23.27 0.61
N ARG A 359 -5.13 23.94 0.62
CA ARG A 359 -6.43 23.37 1.00
C ARG A 359 -6.95 22.34 -0.01
N HIS A 360 -6.75 22.57 -1.31
CA HIS A 360 -7.34 21.77 -2.38
C HIS A 360 -6.30 20.89 -3.06
N ALA A 361 -6.34 19.58 -2.79
CA ALA A 361 -5.40 18.60 -3.37
C ALA A 361 -5.28 18.69 -4.90
N THR A 362 -6.38 18.93 -5.61
CA THR A 362 -6.38 19.10 -7.08
C THR A 362 -5.43 20.19 -7.57
N LEU A 363 -5.22 21.27 -6.79
CA LEU A 363 -4.29 22.35 -7.17
C LEU A 363 -2.82 21.99 -6.91
N ARG A 364 -2.55 20.90 -6.19
CA ARG A 364 -1.24 20.30 -5.96
C ARG A 364 -0.98 19.07 -6.84
N THR A 365 -1.92 18.71 -7.70
CA THR A 365 -1.83 17.54 -8.58
C THR A 365 -0.99 17.82 -9.82
N VAL A 366 -0.09 16.89 -10.13
CA VAL A 366 0.63 16.78 -11.40
C VAL A 366 0.25 15.48 -12.11
N PHE A 367 0.62 15.36 -13.38
CA PHE A 367 0.26 14.23 -14.23
C PHE A 367 1.51 13.49 -14.70
N ALA A 368 1.54 12.17 -14.55
CA ALA A 368 2.68 11.33 -14.92
C ALA A 368 2.21 9.96 -15.43
N SER A 369 3.02 9.27 -16.25
CA SER A 369 2.72 7.90 -16.68
C SER A 369 3.55 6.93 -15.84
N LEU A 370 2.95 6.40 -14.77
CA LEU A 370 3.62 5.56 -13.77
C LEU A 370 3.08 4.13 -13.78
N SER A 371 1.80 3.97 -14.08
CA SER A 371 1.12 2.68 -14.13
C SER A 371 1.38 1.93 -15.43
N ALA A 372 1.15 0.61 -15.41
CA ALA A 372 1.12 -0.21 -16.61
C ALA A 372 -0.22 -0.09 -17.38
N ASP A 373 -1.32 0.03 -16.63
CA ASP A 373 -2.69 -0.05 -17.18
C ASP A 373 -3.34 1.32 -17.47
N ALA A 374 -2.84 2.39 -16.85
CA ALA A 374 -3.39 3.73 -17.03
C ALA A 374 -2.56 4.54 -18.02
N PHE A 375 -3.22 5.33 -18.88
CA PHE A 375 -2.52 6.25 -19.79
C PHE A 375 -1.75 7.32 -18.98
N VAL A 376 -2.41 7.91 -17.98
CA VAL A 376 -1.85 8.93 -17.09
C VAL A 376 -2.40 8.79 -15.67
N ASP A 377 -1.51 8.87 -14.70
CA ASP A 377 -1.78 8.92 -13.27
C ASP A 377 -1.77 10.37 -12.76
N GLN A 378 -2.60 10.61 -11.75
CA GLN A 378 -2.57 11.81 -10.92
C GLN A 378 -1.59 11.57 -9.77
N VAL A 379 -0.63 12.47 -9.62
CA VAL A 379 0.32 12.48 -8.50
C VAL A 379 0.02 13.72 -7.67
N VAL A 380 -0.47 13.52 -6.46
CA VAL A 380 -0.78 14.60 -5.52
C VAL A 380 0.45 14.89 -4.67
N LEU A 381 1.00 16.08 -4.80
CA LEU A 381 2.18 16.51 -4.03
C LEU A 381 1.74 17.07 -2.69
N ARG A 382 2.33 16.65 -1.56
CA ARG A 382 1.94 17.11 -0.22
C ARG A 382 2.12 18.62 -0.03
N HIS A 383 3.20 19.16 -0.58
CA HIS A 383 3.52 20.58 -0.49
C HIS A 383 3.98 21.12 -1.84
N VAL A 384 3.43 22.27 -2.23
CA VAL A 384 3.78 22.97 -3.48
C VAL A 384 3.78 24.47 -3.24
N THR A 385 4.80 25.16 -3.73
CA THR A 385 4.77 26.62 -3.85
C THR A 385 3.87 27.02 -5.01
N ALA A 386 2.81 27.76 -4.73
CA ALA A 386 1.86 28.21 -5.72
C ALA A 386 2.55 29.13 -6.74
N ALA A 387 2.31 28.90 -8.03
CA ALA A 387 2.84 29.74 -9.09
C ALA A 387 2.06 31.06 -9.14
N VAL A 388 2.57 32.09 -8.48
CA VAL A 388 2.00 33.44 -8.45
C VAL A 388 2.97 34.44 -9.06
N ARG A 389 2.48 35.27 -9.98
CA ARG A 389 3.23 36.40 -10.55
C ARG A 389 2.49 37.70 -10.28
N THR A 390 3.21 38.69 -9.79
CA THR A 390 2.68 40.04 -9.60
C THR A 390 3.35 41.00 -10.58
N GLU A 391 2.55 41.77 -11.32
CA GLU A 391 3.03 42.73 -12.31
C GLU A 391 2.32 44.07 -12.18
N THR A 392 3.06 45.15 -12.45
CA THR A 392 2.47 46.48 -12.63
C THR A 392 2.28 46.73 -14.13
N ARG A 393 1.08 47.12 -14.53
CA ARG A 393 0.69 47.33 -15.93
C ARG A 393 0.07 48.71 -16.12
N THR A 394 0.19 49.20 -17.34
CA THR A 394 -0.56 50.38 -17.82
C THR A 394 -1.82 49.90 -18.55
N GLU A 395 -2.82 50.76 -18.73
CA GLU A 395 -4.05 50.39 -19.45
C GLU A 395 -3.80 49.91 -20.89
N ASN A 396 -2.68 50.31 -21.50
CA ASN A 396 -2.28 49.94 -22.86
C ASN A 396 -1.30 48.75 -22.91
N SER A 397 -1.04 48.07 -21.79
CA SER A 397 -0.13 46.91 -21.79
C SER A 397 -0.73 45.74 -22.58
N PRO A 398 0.03 45.07 -23.47
CA PRO A 398 -0.47 43.97 -24.27
C PRO A 398 -0.94 42.81 -23.39
N SER A 399 -2.00 42.11 -23.82
CA SER A 399 -2.50 40.94 -23.11
C SER A 399 -1.49 39.78 -23.21
N GLU A 400 -0.72 39.55 -22.16
CA GLU A 400 0.11 38.33 -22.09
C GLU A 400 -0.77 37.08 -22.24
N SER A 401 -0.43 36.24 -23.21
CA SER A 401 -1.21 35.07 -23.61
C SER A 401 -0.57 33.74 -23.16
N GLY A 402 0.63 33.78 -22.58
CA GLY A 402 1.41 32.60 -22.18
C GLY A 402 1.36 32.32 -20.68
N THR A 403 1.57 31.05 -20.31
CA THR A 403 1.96 30.65 -18.95
C THR A 403 3.48 30.70 -18.84
N SER A 404 4.03 31.09 -17.69
CA SER A 404 5.47 30.95 -17.42
C SER A 404 5.87 29.49 -17.17
N LEU A 405 4.90 28.65 -16.82
CA LEU A 405 5.11 27.23 -16.59
C LEU A 405 5.41 26.51 -17.92
N GLY A 406 5.00 27.00 -19.08
CA GLY A 406 5.01 26.20 -20.31
C GLY A 406 3.83 25.21 -20.35
N ARG A 407 3.45 24.79 -21.56
CA ARG A 407 2.14 24.17 -21.83
C ARG A 407 2.10 22.64 -21.68
N THR A 408 3.25 21.98 -21.58
CA THR A 408 3.34 20.53 -21.33
C THR A 408 3.03 20.24 -19.86
N THR A 409 2.10 19.30 -19.63
CA THR A 409 1.59 18.94 -18.30
C THR A 409 2.15 17.62 -17.75
N LEU A 410 2.69 16.77 -18.61
CA LEU A 410 3.23 15.46 -18.23
C LEU A 410 4.65 15.55 -17.67
N GLY A 411 4.90 14.81 -16.59
CA GLY A 411 6.25 14.57 -16.05
C GLY A 411 6.88 15.78 -15.35
N ARG A 412 6.07 16.63 -14.72
CA ARG A 412 6.53 17.85 -14.03
C ARG A 412 6.18 17.81 -12.56
N THR A 413 6.94 18.53 -11.74
CA THR A 413 6.68 18.75 -10.31
C THR A 413 5.92 20.03 -10.01
N GLN A 414 5.65 20.88 -11.00
CA GLN A 414 4.80 22.05 -10.82
C GLN A 414 3.39 21.77 -11.37
N PRO A 415 2.34 21.85 -10.54
CA PRO A 415 0.96 21.73 -10.98
C PRO A 415 0.62 22.74 -12.09
N PRO A 416 -0.18 22.36 -13.10
CA PRO A 416 -0.48 23.20 -14.25
C PRO A 416 -1.55 24.28 -13.94
N ASN A 417 -1.29 25.11 -12.94
CA ASN A 417 -2.06 26.29 -12.58
C ASN A 417 -1.15 27.47 -12.18
N GLU A 418 -1.49 28.68 -12.62
CA GLU A 418 -0.73 29.90 -12.40
C GLU A 418 -1.69 31.08 -12.18
N LEU A 419 -1.47 31.84 -11.10
CA LEU A 419 -2.20 33.07 -10.82
C LEU A 419 -1.33 34.29 -11.16
N LEU A 420 -1.82 35.15 -12.05
CA LEU A 420 -1.25 36.47 -12.30
C LEU A 420 -2.07 37.53 -11.56
N ILE A 421 -1.37 38.43 -10.87
CA ILE A 421 -1.93 39.58 -10.17
C ILE A 421 -1.40 40.83 -10.86
N TRP A 422 -2.29 41.59 -11.48
CA TRP A 422 -1.95 42.80 -12.21
C TRP A 422 -2.43 44.02 -11.44
N ARG A 423 -1.51 44.92 -11.10
CA ARG A 423 -1.84 46.28 -10.64
C ARG A 423 -1.88 47.19 -11.87
N ILE A 424 -3.06 47.74 -12.17
CA ILE A 424 -3.32 48.60 -13.32
C ILE A 424 -3.57 50.02 -12.80
N GLY A 425 -2.64 50.94 -13.05
CA GLY A 425 -2.70 52.27 -12.43
C GLY A 425 -2.55 52.21 -10.90
N GLU A 426 -3.15 53.17 -10.19
CA GLU A 426 -3.02 53.29 -8.73
C GLU A 426 -4.01 52.39 -7.96
N ASP A 427 -5.26 52.27 -8.45
CA ASP A 427 -6.36 51.70 -7.66
C ASP A 427 -6.95 50.38 -8.19
N ARG A 428 -6.65 49.98 -9.43
CA ARG A 428 -7.25 48.78 -10.02
C ARG A 428 -6.33 47.58 -9.88
N VAL A 429 -6.85 46.50 -9.32
CA VAL A 429 -6.19 45.18 -9.31
C VAL A 429 -7.04 44.19 -10.08
N GLN A 430 -6.41 43.45 -10.99
CA GLN A 430 -7.02 42.39 -11.76
C GLN A 430 -6.25 41.09 -11.55
N CYS A 431 -6.96 39.99 -11.36
CA CYS A 431 -6.38 38.67 -11.27
C CYS A 431 -6.71 37.85 -12.52
N LYS A 432 -5.75 37.05 -12.96
CA LYS A 432 -5.92 36.08 -14.04
C LYS A 432 -5.43 34.71 -13.57
N LEU A 433 -6.34 33.76 -13.46
CA LEU A 433 -6.01 32.35 -13.26
C LEU A 433 -5.90 31.65 -14.61
N LEU A 434 -4.75 31.07 -14.86
CA LEU A 434 -4.50 30.18 -15.98
C LEU A 434 -4.35 28.76 -15.43
N ILE A 435 -5.22 27.85 -15.84
CA ILE A 435 -5.31 26.53 -15.22
C ILE A 435 -5.71 25.47 -16.26
N ASN A 436 -5.12 24.28 -16.14
CA ASN A 436 -5.48 23.14 -16.96
C ASN A 436 -6.86 22.59 -16.53
N HIS A 437 -7.74 22.36 -17.51
CA HIS A 437 -9.09 21.87 -17.28
C HIS A 437 -9.13 20.46 -16.69
N ALA A 438 -8.04 19.68 -16.74
CA ALA A 438 -7.96 18.40 -16.03
C ALA A 438 -7.98 18.57 -14.49
N LEU A 439 -7.74 19.77 -13.96
CA LEU A 439 -7.78 20.04 -12.52
C LEU A 439 -9.13 20.60 -12.02
N ILE A 440 -9.98 21.07 -12.94
CA ILE A 440 -11.17 21.88 -12.60
C ILE A 440 -12.35 21.64 -13.54
N ASP A 441 -13.49 22.15 -13.13
CA ASP A 441 -14.73 22.24 -13.88
C ASP A 441 -15.46 23.57 -13.54
N ALA A 442 -16.67 23.78 -14.06
CA ALA A 442 -17.42 25.00 -13.81
C ALA A 442 -17.85 25.16 -12.33
N ALA A 443 -18.10 24.07 -11.61
CA ALA A 443 -18.57 24.09 -10.23
C ALA A 443 -17.43 24.39 -9.24
N SER A 444 -16.31 23.69 -9.40
CA SER A 444 -15.08 23.88 -8.62
C SER A 444 -14.55 25.31 -8.69
N ILE A 445 -14.67 26.01 -9.82
CA ILE A 445 -14.29 27.43 -9.91
C ILE A 445 -15.06 28.33 -8.95
N GLN A 446 -16.35 28.06 -8.70
CA GLN A 446 -17.12 28.84 -7.72
C GLN A 446 -16.60 28.60 -6.29
N ILE A 447 -16.19 27.36 -5.99
CA ILE A 447 -15.59 26.99 -4.72
C ILE A 447 -14.23 27.69 -4.56
N LEU A 448 -13.35 27.61 -5.56
CA LEU A 448 -12.04 28.27 -5.53
C LEU A 448 -12.16 29.79 -5.36
N LYS A 449 -13.14 30.42 -6.05
CA LYS A 449 -13.42 31.85 -5.89
C LYS A 449 -13.84 32.19 -4.46
N ARG A 450 -14.79 31.44 -3.89
CA ARG A 450 -15.23 31.62 -2.50
C ARG A 450 -14.06 31.50 -1.54
N ASP A 451 -13.29 30.43 -1.66
CA ASP A 451 -12.18 30.14 -0.75
C ASP A 451 -11.04 31.16 -0.89
N PHE A 452 -10.82 31.70 -2.10
CA PHE A 452 -9.86 32.78 -2.31
C PHE A 452 -10.26 34.09 -1.61
N ILE A 453 -11.55 34.44 -1.63
CA ILE A 453 -12.09 35.59 -0.89
C ILE A 453 -11.92 35.36 0.62
N LEU A 454 -12.36 34.21 1.14
CA LEU A 454 -12.21 33.86 2.55
C LEU A 454 -10.73 33.85 2.99
N ALA A 455 -9.83 33.32 2.17
CA ALA A 455 -8.40 33.31 2.45
C ALA A 455 -7.82 34.73 2.50
N TYR A 456 -8.26 35.60 1.59
CA TYR A 456 -7.91 37.00 1.62
C TYR A 456 -8.40 37.61 2.94
N ASP A 457 -9.65 37.42 3.32
CA ASP A 457 -10.24 37.98 4.54
C ASP A 457 -9.75 37.34 5.85
N ARG A 458 -8.94 36.26 5.75
CA ARG A 458 -8.41 35.46 6.88
C ARG A 458 -9.51 34.67 7.62
N GLU A 459 -10.51 34.23 6.87
CA GLU A 459 -11.67 33.48 7.34
C GLU A 459 -11.74 32.07 6.73
N LEU A 460 -10.75 31.69 5.90
CA LEU A 460 -10.70 30.33 5.34
C LEU A 460 -10.42 29.32 6.45
N SER A 461 -11.27 28.28 6.53
CA SER A 461 -11.08 27.17 7.46
C SER A 461 -9.75 26.45 7.22
N THR A 462 -9.16 25.95 8.30
CA THR A 462 -7.95 25.12 8.27
C THR A 462 -8.24 23.64 7.99
N GLU A 463 -9.52 23.23 7.98
CA GLU A 463 -9.91 21.86 7.62
C GLU A 463 -9.55 21.56 6.17
N GLN A 464 -9.15 20.33 5.85
CA GLN A 464 -8.86 19.96 4.47
C GLN A 464 -10.14 19.87 3.63
N ALA A 465 -10.01 20.11 2.32
CA ALA A 465 -11.11 19.84 1.39
C ALA A 465 -11.28 18.31 1.20
N PRO A 466 -12.48 17.83 0.85
CA PRO A 466 -12.69 16.41 0.54
C PRO A 466 -11.70 15.92 -0.54
N PRO A 467 -11.00 14.80 -0.31
CA PRO A 467 -9.96 14.34 -1.21
C PRO A 467 -10.55 13.72 -2.48
N TYR A 468 -9.99 14.05 -3.65
CA TYR A 468 -10.49 13.53 -4.94
C TYR A 468 -10.32 12.01 -5.08
N ARG A 469 -9.44 11.40 -4.28
CA ARG A 469 -9.23 9.95 -4.23
C ARG A 469 -10.51 9.16 -3.91
N GLU A 470 -11.43 9.72 -3.13
CA GLU A 470 -12.70 9.07 -2.80
C GLU A 470 -13.58 8.90 -4.04
N TYR A 471 -13.61 9.91 -4.91
CA TYR A 471 -14.30 9.82 -6.19
C TYR A 471 -13.65 8.80 -7.13
N ILE A 472 -12.31 8.73 -7.17
CA ILE A 472 -11.60 7.72 -7.96
C ILE A 472 -11.84 6.31 -7.43
N ALA A 473 -11.83 6.12 -6.12
CA ALA A 473 -12.14 4.84 -5.49
C ALA A 473 -13.56 4.36 -5.86
N TYR A 474 -14.55 5.27 -5.80
CA TYR A 474 -15.91 5.01 -6.27
C TYR A 474 -15.95 4.58 -7.75
N LEU A 475 -15.22 5.27 -8.63
CA LEU A 475 -15.14 4.90 -10.05
C LEU A 475 -14.48 3.53 -10.27
N GLN A 476 -13.54 3.13 -9.42
CA GLN A 476 -12.90 1.81 -9.45
C GLN A 476 -13.75 0.72 -8.77
N GLY A 477 -14.85 1.08 -8.11
CA GLY A 477 -15.61 0.15 -7.27
C GLY A 477 -14.82 -0.38 -6.07
N LYS A 478 -13.88 0.41 -5.55
CA LYS A 478 -13.10 0.12 -4.34
C LYS A 478 -13.69 0.88 -3.16
N ASP A 479 -13.87 0.19 -2.04
CA ASP A 479 -14.10 0.83 -0.75
C ASP A 479 -12.74 1.22 -0.17
N LEU A 480 -12.58 2.48 0.24
CA LEU A 480 -11.40 2.91 0.99
C LEU A 480 -11.63 2.57 2.46
N GLU A 481 -10.68 1.88 3.10
CA GLU A 481 -10.66 1.83 4.55
C GLU A 481 -10.44 3.25 5.08
N PRO A 482 -11.16 3.68 6.13
CA PRO A 482 -10.92 4.98 6.74
C PRO A 482 -9.50 5.00 7.34
N ASP A 483 -8.77 6.09 7.06
CA ASP A 483 -7.41 6.38 7.60
C ASP A 483 -7.35 6.36 9.14
#